data_AF-A0A6G4A4T7-F1
#
_entry.id   AF-A0A6G4A4T7-F1
#
_cell.length_a   1.000
_cell.length_b   1.000
_cell.length_c   1.000
_cell.angle_alpha   90.00
_cell.angle_beta   90.00
_cell.angle_gamma   90.00
#
_symmetry.space_group_name_H-M   'P 1'
#
loop_
_entity.id
_entity.type
_entity.pdbx_description
1 polymer ?
#
loop_
_entity_poly.entity_id
_entity_poly.type
_entity_poly.pdbx_seq_one_letter_code
_entity_poly.pdbx_strand_id
1 'polypeptide(L)'
;MKGIKKALELDCGEGRNAIHIAKQGVSVDAVDISEEAIKGARYNANKHAVNINFYCDSVFNLTFEKHTFDLVYDSGLFHHLLPHRRIQYI
;
A
#
# COMPACT_ATOMS: atom_id res chain seq x y z
N MET A 1 -0.37 1.04 16.97
CA MET A 1 -1.70 1.49 16.50
C MET A 1 -2.76 0.64 17.18
N LYS A 2 -3.60 1.18 18.07
CA LYS A 2 -4.53 0.37 18.87
C LYS A 2 -5.82 0.11 18.07
N GLY A 3 -6.21 -1.15 17.90
CA GLY A 3 -7.46 -1.55 17.23
C GLY A 3 -7.36 -1.82 15.72
N ILE A 4 -6.30 -1.35 15.05
CA ILE A 4 -6.05 -1.64 13.64
C ILE A 4 -5.37 -3.01 13.51
N LYS A 5 -5.96 -3.92 12.75
CA LYS A 5 -5.42 -5.27 12.48
C LYS A 5 -4.93 -5.42 11.05
N LYS A 6 -5.63 -4.82 10.08
CA LYS A 6 -5.27 -4.89 8.66
C LYS A 6 -5.30 -3.52 7.99
N ALA A 7 -4.26 -3.21 7.23
CA ALA A 7 -4.11 -1.96 6.49
C ALA A 7 -3.82 -2.19 5.00
N LEU A 8 -4.29 -1.27 4.16
CA LEU A 8 -3.94 -1.14 2.75
C LEU A 8 -3.16 0.15 2.52
N GLU A 9 -1.97 0.07 1.93
CA GLU A 9 -1.26 1.25 1.39
C GLU A 9 -1.41 1.30 -0.13
N LEU A 10 -1.85 2.45 -0.63
CA LEU A 10 -1.97 2.76 -2.06
C LEU A 10 -0.75 3.59 -2.50
N ASP A 11 -0.17 3.24 -3.65
CA ASP A 11 1.01 3.91 -4.21
C ASP A 11 2.21 3.86 -3.25
N CYS A 12 2.58 2.64 -2.83
CA CYS A 12 3.48 2.44 -1.69
C CYS A 12 4.96 2.80 -1.96
N GLY A 13 5.34 3.02 -3.22
CA GLY A 13 6.72 3.20 -3.64
C GLY A 13 7.61 2.07 -3.14
N GLU A 14 8.77 2.42 -2.58
CA GLU A 14 9.69 1.48 -1.94
C GLU A 14 9.25 1.02 -0.52
N GLY A 15 7.98 1.20 -0.18
CA GLY A 15 7.35 0.62 1.02
C GLY A 15 7.65 1.34 2.33
N ARG A 16 8.09 2.61 2.30
CA ARG A 16 8.48 3.36 3.51
C ARG A 16 7.39 3.32 4.58
N ASN A 17 6.14 3.64 4.24
CA ASN A 17 5.06 3.70 5.22
C ASN A 17 4.47 2.31 5.50
N ALA A 18 4.34 1.42 4.50
CA ALA A 18 3.97 0.02 4.72
C ALA A 18 4.88 -0.66 5.75
N ILE A 19 6.20 -0.45 5.66
CA ILE A 19 7.17 -0.94 6.64
C ILE A 19 6.93 -0.32 8.01
N HIS A 20 6.68 0.99 8.08
CA HIS A 20 6.37 1.65 9.35
C HIS A 20 5.11 1.06 10.00
N ILE A 21 4.04 0.85 9.24
CA ILE A 21 2.77 0.28 9.69
C ILE A 21 2.97 -1.17 10.13
N ALA A 22 3.68 -1.99 9.34
CA ALA A 22 3.94 -3.38 9.66
C ALA A 22 4.75 -3.55 10.96
N LYS A 23 5.70 -2.64 11.24
CA LYS A 23 6.45 -2.60 12.52
C LYS A 23 5.55 -2.36 13.74
N GLN A 24 4.33 -1.85 13.56
CA GLN A 24 3.34 -1.69 14.63
C GLN A 24 2.53 -2.97 14.90
N GLY A 25 2.85 -4.09 14.24
CA GLY A 25 2.14 -5.36 14.37
C GLY A 25 0.87 -5.46 13.53
N VAL A 26 0.72 -4.60 12.52
CA VAL A 26 -0.43 -4.55 11.61
C VAL A 26 -0.13 -5.39 10.37
N SER A 27 -1.11 -6.18 9.89
CA SER A 27 -1.01 -6.87 8.60
C SER A 27 -1.19 -5.86 7.47
N VAL A 28 -0.26 -5.82 6.52
CA VAL A 28 -0.25 -4.80 5.46
C VAL A 28 -0.31 -5.44 4.08
N ASP A 29 -1.28 -4.98 3.29
CA ASP A 29 -1.31 -5.11 1.84
C ASP A 29 -0.83 -3.76 1.26
N ALA A 30 0.06 -3.77 0.28
CA ALA A 30 0.65 -2.55 -0.28
C ALA A 30 0.73 -2.66 -1.81
N VAL A 31 0.30 -1.62 -2.52
CA VAL A 31 0.22 -1.62 -3.98
C VAL A 31 1.02 -0.48 -4.58
N ASP A 32 1.74 -0.78 -5.64
CA ASP A 32 2.36 0.22 -6.52
C ASP A 32 2.31 -0.30 -7.97
N ILE A 33 2.20 0.59 -8.94
CA ILE A 33 2.19 0.22 -10.37
C ILE A 33 3.60 -0.06 -10.91
N SER A 34 4.64 0.43 -10.22
CA SER A 34 6.03 0.31 -10.62
C SER A 34 6.66 -0.98 -10.09
N GLU A 35 7.03 -1.88 -11.01
CA GLU A 35 7.74 -3.11 -10.68
C GLU A 35 9.07 -2.84 -9.96
N GLU A 36 9.76 -1.77 -10.35
CA GLU A 36 11.03 -1.37 -9.72
C GLU A 36 10.80 -0.92 -8.27
N ALA A 37 9.75 -0.13 -8.02
CA ALA A 37 9.39 0.29 -6.67
C ALA A 37 9.06 -0.93 -5.79
N ILE A 38 8.31 -1.90 -6.32
CA ILE A 38 7.96 -3.14 -5.61
C ILE A 38 9.21 -3.99 -5.32
N LYS A 39 10.19 -4.07 -6.23
CA LYS A 39 11.47 -4.75 -5.96
C LYS A 39 12.21 -4.09 -4.79
N GLY A 40 12.32 -2.76 -4.81
CA GLY A 40 12.89 -1.98 -3.71
C GLY A 40 12.13 -2.18 -2.39
N ALA A 41 10.80 -2.18 -2.45
CA ALA A 41 9.94 -2.37 -1.29
C ALA A 41 10.12 -3.75 -0.64
N ARG A 42 10.19 -4.82 -1.44
CA ARG A 42 10.46 -6.18 -0.95
C ARG A 42 11.84 -6.28 -0.32
N TYR A 43 12.87 -5.69 -0.96
CA TYR A 43 14.21 -5.63 -0.38
C TYR A 43 14.22 -4.91 0.97
N ASN A 44 13.57 -3.74 1.04
CA ASN A 44 13.49 -2.94 2.26
C ASN A 44 12.68 -3.64 3.37
N ALA A 45 11.60 -4.34 3.03
CA ALA A 45 10.81 -5.11 3.99
C ALA A 45 11.64 -6.25 4.61
N ASN A 46 12.39 -6.98 3.78
CA ASN A 46 13.32 -8.02 4.24
C ASN A 46 14.40 -7.45 5.17
N LYS A 47 15.01 -6.31 4.80
CA LYS A 47 16.01 -5.61 5.63
C LYS A 47 15.47 -5.21 7.01
N HIS A 48 14.18 -4.92 7.10
CA HIS A 48 13.51 -4.54 8.35
C HIS A 48 12.81 -5.70 9.07
N ALA A 49 12.95 -6.93 8.56
CA ALA A 49 12.32 -8.14 9.10
C ALA A 49 10.79 -8.00 9.30
N VAL A 50 10.11 -7.37 8.33
CA VAL A 50 8.64 -7.26 8.31
C VAL A 50 8.07 -8.01 7.11
N ASN A 51 6.90 -8.62 7.28
CA ASN A 51 6.17 -9.29 6.22
C ASN A 51 5.03 -8.38 5.72
N ILE A 52 5.03 -8.08 4.42
CA ILE A 52 4.06 -7.21 3.76
C ILE A 52 3.65 -7.88 2.43
N ASN A 53 2.36 -7.88 2.13
CA ASN A 53 1.85 -8.37 0.86
C ASN A 53 1.93 -7.26 -0.19
N PHE A 54 2.97 -7.28 -1.01
CA PHE A 54 3.14 -6.33 -2.10
C PHE A 54 2.46 -6.79 -3.39
N TYR A 55 1.71 -5.90 -4.02
CA TYR A 55 1.07 -6.08 -5.33
C TYR A 55 1.65 -5.07 -6.32
N CYS A 56 2.16 -5.58 -7.45
CA CYS A 56 2.58 -4.75 -8.57
C CYS A 56 1.40 -4.60 -9.53
N ASP A 57 0.53 -3.62 -9.29
CA ASP A 57 -0.68 -3.43 -10.10
C ASP A 57 -1.17 -1.98 -10.00
N SER A 58 -2.08 -1.61 -10.89
CA SER A 58 -2.85 -0.39 -10.75
C SER A 58 -3.85 -0.52 -9.61
N VAL A 59 -3.93 0.51 -8.78
CA VAL A 59 -4.97 0.66 -7.75
C VAL A 59 -6.40 0.53 -8.29
N PHE A 60 -6.62 0.83 -9.58
CA PHE A 60 -7.92 0.72 -10.24
C PHE A 60 -8.31 -0.72 -10.61
N ASN A 61 -7.36 -1.65 -10.60
CA ASN A 61 -7.59 -3.06 -10.90
C ASN A 61 -7.83 -3.89 -9.62
N LEU A 62 -7.61 -3.30 -8.44
CA LEU A 62 -7.72 -4.00 -7.19
C LEU A 62 -9.18 -4.25 -6.83
N THR A 63 -9.49 -5.49 -6.49
CA THR A 63 -10.80 -5.88 -5.96
C THR A 63 -10.61 -6.49 -4.58
N PHE A 64 -11.24 -5.90 -3.57
CA PHE A 64 -11.24 -6.43 -2.21
C PHE A 64 -12.68 -6.58 -1.71
N GLU A 65 -12.89 -7.52 -0.81
CA GLU A 65 -14.18 -7.63 -0.11
C GLU A 65 -14.41 -6.38 0.76
N LYS A 66 -15.67 -5.97 0.91
CA LYS A 66 -16.02 -4.86 1.79
C LYS A 66 -15.59 -5.18 3.23
N HIS A 67 -15.16 -4.16 3.96
CA HIS A 67 -14.70 -4.28 5.35
C HIS A 67 -13.45 -5.16 5.55
N THR A 68 -12.63 -5.33 4.51
CA THR A 68 -11.34 -6.05 4.61
C THR A 68 -10.30 -5.29 5.44
N PHE A 69 -10.30 -3.96 5.40
CA PHE A 69 -9.25 -3.13 5.99
C PHE A 69 -9.81 -2.21 7.06
N ASP A 70 -9.09 -2.09 8.18
CA ASP A 70 -9.37 -1.12 9.23
C ASP A 70 -8.76 0.26 8.90
N LEU A 71 -7.76 0.28 8.03
CA LEU A 71 -7.04 1.46 7.57
C LEU A 71 -6.75 1.36 6.08
N VAL A 72 -7.08 2.41 5.32
CA VAL A 72 -6.55 2.64 3.97
C VAL A 72 -5.71 3.91 4.02
N TYR A 73 -4.48 3.82 3.54
CA TYR A 73 -3.51 4.91 3.55
C TYR A 73 -3.06 5.24 2.13
N ASP A 74 -3.13 6.52 1.77
CA ASP A 74 -2.53 7.10 0.56
C ASP A 74 -1.74 8.34 0.97
N SER A 75 -0.52 8.45 0.44
CA SER A 75 0.31 9.64 0.55
C SER A 75 1.09 9.88 -0.74
N GLY A 76 0.37 10.14 -1.83
CA GLY A 76 0.98 10.71 -3.03
C GLY A 76 0.26 10.39 -4.33
N LEU A 77 -0.65 9.42 -4.32
CA LEU A 77 -1.27 8.93 -5.54
C LEU A 77 -2.08 10.01 -6.26
N PHE A 78 -2.87 10.81 -5.52
CA PHE A 78 -3.82 11.75 -6.12
C PHE A 78 -3.19 12.73 -7.13
N HIS A 79 -1.97 13.20 -6.86
CA HIS A 79 -1.29 14.14 -7.75
C HIS A 79 -0.64 13.47 -8.97
N HIS A 80 -0.39 12.16 -8.91
CA HIS A 80 0.05 11.34 -10.04
C HIS A 80 -1.11 10.92 -10.96
N LEU A 81 -2.36 10.99 -10.48
CA LEU A 81 -3.53 10.68 -11.29
C LEU A 81 -3.83 11.77 -12.31
N LEU A 82 -4.09 11.32 -13.55
CA LEU A 82 -4.67 12.15 -14.61
C LEU A 82 -6.00 12.77 -14.12
N PRO A 83 -6.34 14.02 -14.49
CA PRO A 83 -7.52 14.71 -13.97
C PRO A 83 -8.82 13.90 -14.05
N HIS A 84 -9.04 13.17 -15.16
CA HIS A 84 -10.25 12.37 -15.36
C HIS A 84 -10.32 11.09 -14.51
N ARG A 85 -9.19 10.60 -13.98
CA ARG A 85 -9.15 9.43 -13.09
C ARG A 85 -9.31 9.79 -11.61
N ARG A 86 -9.15 11.06 -11.24
CA ARG A 86 -9.30 11.53 -9.85
C ARG A 86 -10.71 11.31 -9.31
N ILE A 87 -11.74 11.45 -10.15
CA ILE A 87 -13.14 11.21 -9.75
C ILE A 87 -13.37 9.73 -9.40
N GLN A 88 -12.68 8.80 -10.06
CA GLN A 88 -12.79 7.37 -9.75
C GLN A 88 -12.08 6.98 -8.46
N TYR A 89 -11.25 7.88 -7.91
CA TYR A 89 -10.43 7.64 -6.74
C TYR A 89 -11.04 8.16 -5.43
N ILE A 90 -11.97 9.12 -5.51
CA ILE A 90 -12.68 9.73 -4.37
C ILE A 90 -13.99 8.98 -4.14
#